data_AF-A0A952E156-F1
#
_entry.id   AF-A0A952E156-F1
#
_cell.length_a   1.000
_cell.length_b   1.000
_cell.length_c   1.000
_cell.angle_alpha   90.00
_cell.angle_beta   90.00
_cell.angle_gamma   90.00
#
_symmetry.space_group_name_H-M   'P 1'
#
loop_
_entity.id
_entity.type
_entity.pdbx_description
1 polymer ?
#
loop_
_entity_poly.entity_id
_entity_poly.type
_entity_poly.pdbx_seq_one_letter_code
_entity_poly.pdbx_strand_id
1 'polypeptide(L)'
;TDIADSPADGVGLRPVEVSGQGQQRFAVVATATAEYRADSDTLGLFLTERCVTGVDKSAGAADLYNAYTEWATLNGLRALSNVRFGRALGERNFAKERTTGGRWIYRGIGLLADYA
;
A
#
# COMPACT_ATOMS: atom_id res chain seq x y z
N THR A 1 31.82 -44.66 49.25
CA THR A 1 31.13 -43.65 50.08
C THR A 1 31.73 -42.31 49.74
N ASP A 2 31.13 -41.64 48.78
CA ASP A 2 31.45 -40.25 48.45
C ASP A 2 30.18 -39.69 47.81
N ILE A 3 29.41 -38.93 48.59
CA ILE A 3 28.17 -38.26 48.18
C ILE A 3 28.03 -36.97 49.00
N ALA A 4 27.56 -35.94 48.28
CA ALA A 4 27.20 -34.58 48.68
C ALA A 4 28.41 -33.65 48.90
N ASP A 5 28.82 -32.86 47.90
CA ASP A 5 28.14 -31.68 47.31
C ASP A 5 27.73 -30.65 48.37
N SER A 6 28.48 -29.56 48.38
CA SER A 6 28.42 -28.45 49.34
C SER A 6 27.38 -27.41 48.94
N PRO A 7 26.87 -26.63 49.93
CA PRO A 7 25.61 -25.91 49.83
C PRO A 7 25.66 -24.60 49.03
N ALA A 8 24.47 -24.24 48.55
CA ALA A 8 24.09 -23.01 47.88
C ALA A 8 24.53 -21.73 48.60
N ASP A 9 25.20 -20.84 47.85
CA ASP A 9 25.26 -19.41 48.16
C ASP A 9 24.69 -18.63 46.96
N GLY A 10 23.64 -17.86 47.24
CA GLY A 10 22.86 -17.13 46.27
C GLY A 10 23.58 -15.86 45.81
N VAL A 11 23.78 -15.75 44.50
CA VAL A 11 24.00 -14.46 43.85
C VAL A 11 22.71 -14.05 43.14
N GLY A 12 22.09 -12.98 43.66
CA GLY A 12 20.84 -12.41 43.17
C GLY A 12 20.95 -11.97 41.72
N LEU A 13 20.20 -12.65 40.86
CA LEU A 13 19.88 -12.15 39.52
C LEU A 13 19.01 -10.91 39.69
N ARG A 14 19.59 -9.77 39.34
CA ARG A 14 18.97 -8.45 39.43
C ARG A 14 17.69 -8.45 38.57
N PRO A 15 16.55 -7.95 39.07
CA PRO A 15 15.37 -7.76 38.23
C PRO A 15 15.69 -6.70 37.18
N VAL A 16 15.40 -7.01 35.92
CA VAL A 16 15.47 -6.02 34.84
C VAL A 16 14.36 -5.01 35.11
N GLU A 17 14.75 -3.77 35.41
CA GLU A 17 13.80 -2.68 35.58
C GLU A 17 13.28 -2.29 34.19
N VAL A 18 12.07 -2.75 33.87
CA VAL A 18 11.33 -2.27 32.70
C VAL A 18 10.69 -0.93 33.05
N SER A 19 11.45 0.15 32.86
CA SER A 19 10.92 1.51 32.91
C SER A 19 9.91 1.70 31.77
N GLY A 20 8.66 1.95 32.15
CA GLY A 20 7.53 2.04 31.24
C GLY A 20 7.49 3.32 30.43
N GLN A 21 6.86 3.24 29.26
CA GLN A 21 5.82 4.17 28.81
C GLN A 21 5.10 3.56 27.60
N GLY A 22 3.75 3.56 27.67
CA GLY A 22 2.89 2.82 26.76
C GLY A 22 2.96 3.30 25.32
N GLN A 23 3.43 2.44 24.42
CA GLN A 23 3.15 2.60 23.00
C GLN A 23 1.84 1.89 22.67
N GLN A 24 0.82 2.72 22.61
CA GLN A 24 -0.50 2.50 22.04
C GLN A 24 -0.51 1.36 21.00
N ARG A 25 -1.24 0.29 21.30
CA ARG A 25 -2.16 -0.41 20.39
C ARG A 25 -2.20 0.15 18.96
N PHE A 26 -1.31 -0.35 18.10
CA PHE A 26 -1.50 -0.37 16.65
C PHE A 26 -1.49 -1.82 16.16
N ALA A 27 -2.37 -2.65 16.72
CA ALA A 27 -2.74 -3.91 16.11
C ALA A 27 -3.79 -3.65 15.03
N VAL A 28 -3.40 -3.14 13.85
CA VAL A 28 -4.32 -3.05 12.69
C VAL A 28 -3.63 -3.06 11.32
N VAL A 29 -2.42 -3.59 11.17
CA VAL A 29 -1.82 -3.61 9.81
C VAL A 29 -0.92 -4.82 9.59
N ALA A 30 -1.47 -5.96 9.16
CA ALA A 30 -0.61 -7.03 8.62
C ALA A 30 -1.30 -8.14 7.81
N THR A 31 -2.63 -8.22 7.74
CA THR A 31 -3.29 -9.40 7.14
C THR A 31 -4.05 -9.07 5.86
N ALA A 32 -3.43 -8.31 4.95
CA ALA A 32 -3.98 -8.03 3.61
C ALA A 32 -2.90 -7.74 2.54
N THR A 33 -1.64 -8.11 2.76
CA THR A 33 -0.50 -7.55 2.00
C THR A 33 0.23 -8.51 1.06
N ALA A 34 -0.17 -9.77 0.93
CA ALA A 34 0.52 -10.71 0.02
C ALA A 34 0.00 -10.58 -1.43
N GLU A 35 -1.31 -10.68 -1.64
CA GLU A 35 -1.92 -10.50 -2.97
C GLU A 35 -1.96 -9.02 -3.40
N TYR A 36 -1.92 -8.09 -2.44
CA TYR A 36 -1.93 -6.65 -2.69
C TYR A 36 -0.59 -6.11 -3.21
N ARG A 37 0.54 -6.72 -2.86
CA ARG A 37 1.87 -6.24 -3.28
C ARG A 37 2.08 -6.36 -4.79
N ALA A 38 1.71 -7.47 -5.40
CA ALA A 38 1.90 -7.67 -6.85
C ALA A 38 0.98 -6.75 -7.70
N ASP A 39 -0.26 -6.54 -7.24
CA ASP A 39 -1.24 -5.63 -7.84
C ASP A 39 -0.76 -4.17 -7.74
N SER A 40 -0.26 -3.81 -6.55
CA SER A 40 0.30 -2.48 -6.27
C SER A 40 1.61 -2.21 -7.02
N ASP A 41 2.45 -3.22 -7.27
CA ASP A 41 3.67 -3.07 -8.09
C ASP A 41 3.31 -2.73 -9.54
N THR A 42 2.40 -3.49 -10.14
CA THR A 42 1.98 -3.28 -11.54
C THR A 42 1.31 -1.91 -11.72
N LEU A 43 0.38 -1.56 -10.82
CA LEU A 43 -0.25 -0.24 -10.85
C LEU A 43 0.77 0.86 -10.56
N GLY A 44 1.69 0.65 -9.61
CA GLY A 44 2.73 1.62 -9.27
C GLY A 44 3.65 1.94 -10.44
N LEU A 45 4.03 0.93 -11.23
CA LEU A 45 4.83 1.11 -12.42
C LEU A 45 4.08 1.92 -13.49
N PHE A 46 2.81 1.55 -13.77
CA PHE A 46 1.95 2.34 -14.65
C PHE A 46 1.82 3.80 -14.20
N LEU A 47 1.60 4.03 -12.90
CA LEU A 47 1.44 5.37 -12.35
C LEU A 47 2.73 6.20 -12.49
N THR A 48 3.89 5.56 -12.46
CA THR A 48 5.19 6.22 -12.59
C THR A 48 5.52 6.52 -14.06
N GLU A 49 5.18 5.62 -14.98
CA GLU A 49 5.55 5.77 -16.40
C GLU A 49 4.50 6.51 -17.24
N ARG A 50 3.22 6.36 -16.92
CA ARG A 50 2.10 6.82 -17.76
C ARG A 50 1.16 7.78 -17.05
N CYS A 51 1.29 7.96 -15.74
CA CYS A 51 0.50 8.94 -15.02
C CYS A 51 1.38 10.05 -14.44
N VAL A 52 0.74 11.18 -14.18
CA VAL A 52 1.30 12.30 -13.45
C VAL A 52 0.45 12.51 -12.21
N THR A 53 1.09 12.53 -11.04
CA THR A 53 0.41 12.87 -9.79
C THR A 53 0.55 14.37 -9.53
N GLY A 54 -0.52 15.00 -9.03
CA GLY A 54 -0.52 16.42 -8.74
C GLY A 54 -1.89 16.92 -8.31
N VAL A 55 -1.92 17.91 -7.42
CA VAL A 55 -3.18 18.48 -6.88
C VAL A 55 -4.09 19.08 -7.95
N ASP A 56 -3.50 19.60 -9.03
CA ASP A 56 -4.21 20.18 -10.17
C ASP A 56 -4.52 19.14 -11.27
N LYS A 57 -4.14 17.88 -11.04
CA LYS A 57 -4.30 16.80 -12.02
C LYS A 57 -5.56 16.01 -11.74
N SER A 58 -6.28 15.70 -12.81
CA SER A 58 -7.46 14.86 -12.75
C SER A 58 -7.62 14.07 -14.04
N ALA A 59 -7.95 12.80 -13.94
CA ALA A 59 -8.22 11.94 -15.08
C ALA A 59 -9.53 11.18 -14.92
N GLY A 60 -10.20 10.93 -16.05
CA GLY A 60 -11.41 10.11 -16.08
C GLY A 60 -11.12 8.68 -15.62
N ALA A 61 -11.97 8.12 -14.77
CA ALA A 61 -11.83 6.75 -14.28
C ALA A 61 -11.78 5.72 -15.42
N ALA A 62 -12.63 5.91 -16.44
CA ALA A 62 -12.64 5.06 -17.63
C ALA A 62 -11.38 5.24 -18.47
N ASP A 63 -10.86 6.46 -18.53
CA ASP A 63 -9.67 6.84 -19.29
C ASP A 63 -8.42 6.20 -18.68
N LEU A 64 -8.26 6.38 -17.37
CA LEU A 64 -7.23 5.78 -16.54
C LEU A 64 -7.18 4.27 -16.68
N TYR A 65 -8.35 3.62 -16.60
CA TYR A 65 -8.43 2.18 -16.73
C TYR A 65 -8.07 1.70 -18.14
N ASN A 66 -8.55 2.39 -19.18
CA ASN A 66 -8.25 2.04 -20.56
C ASN A 66 -6.75 2.16 -20.87
N ALA A 67 -6.15 3.29 -20.47
CA ALA A 67 -4.71 3.52 -20.59
C ALA A 67 -3.89 2.49 -19.80
N TYR A 68 -4.37 2.11 -18.61
CA TYR A 68 -3.75 1.07 -17.81
C TYR A 68 -3.81 -0.31 -18.48
N THR A 69 -4.95 -0.71 -19.03
CA THR A 69 -5.09 -2.00 -19.74
C THR A 69 -4.22 -2.07 -20.99
N GLU A 70 -4.11 -0.96 -21.72
CA GLU A 70 -3.25 -0.85 -22.89
C GLU A 70 -1.78 -0.96 -22.47
N TRP A 71 -1.33 -0.15 -21.50
CA TRP A 71 0.05 -0.21 -21.00
C TRP A 71 0.39 -1.59 -20.44
N ALA A 72 -0.50 -2.23 -19.69
CA ALA A 72 -0.28 -3.57 -19.16
C ALA A 72 -0.09 -4.58 -20.30
N THR A 73 -0.92 -4.51 -21.34
CA THR A 73 -0.82 -5.37 -22.53
C THR A 73 0.50 -5.15 -23.28
N LEU A 74 0.92 -3.89 -23.45
CA LEU A 74 2.18 -3.53 -24.10
C LEU A 74 3.40 -4.02 -23.33
N ASN A 75 3.33 -4.07 -22.00
CA ASN A 75 4.40 -4.57 -21.13
C ASN A 75 4.35 -6.09 -20.91
N GLY A 76 3.39 -6.80 -21.52
CA GLY A 76 3.18 -8.23 -21.28
C GLY A 76 2.74 -8.55 -19.84
N LEU A 77 2.20 -7.55 -19.13
CA LEU A 77 1.70 -7.66 -17.76
C LEU A 77 0.21 -8.00 -17.76
N ARG A 78 -0.23 -8.72 -16.74
CA ARG A 78 -1.66 -9.02 -16.56
C ARG A 78 -2.37 -7.78 -16.04
N ALA A 79 -3.25 -7.20 -16.86
CA ALA A 79 -4.10 -6.12 -16.43
C ALA A 79 -5.01 -6.56 -15.27
N LEU A 80 -5.08 -5.71 -14.24
CA LEU A 80 -6.01 -5.83 -13.14
C LEU A 80 -7.45 -5.57 -13.59
N SER A 81 -8.40 -6.19 -12.90
CA SER A 81 -9.83 -5.90 -13.11
C SER A 81 -10.17 -4.48 -12.66
N ASN A 82 -11.15 -3.86 -13.31
CA ASN A 82 -11.61 -2.49 -13.01
C ASN A 82 -11.93 -2.27 -11.51
N VAL A 83 -12.48 -3.27 -10.82
CA VAL A 83 -12.73 -3.23 -9.37
C VAL A 83 -11.43 -3.13 -8.56
N ARG A 84 -10.41 -3.94 -8.92
CA ARG A 84 -9.10 -3.97 -8.25
C ARG A 84 -8.36 -2.66 -8.50
N PHE A 85 -8.35 -2.19 -9.75
CA PHE A 85 -7.79 -0.91 -10.14
C PHE A 85 -8.41 0.26 -9.34
N GLY A 86 -9.75 0.34 -9.29
CA GLY A 86 -10.44 1.39 -8.56
C GLY A 86 -10.20 1.35 -7.05
N ARG A 87 -10.09 0.14 -6.48
CA ARG A 87 -9.77 -0.05 -5.06
C ARG A 87 -8.34 0.38 -4.76
N ALA A 88 -7.37 -0.02 -5.57
CA ALA A 88 -5.96 0.33 -5.41
C ALA A 88 -5.72 1.85 -5.55
N LEU A 89 -6.47 2.54 -6.41
CA LEU A 89 -6.45 4.01 -6.47
C LEU A 89 -7.03 4.64 -5.18
N GLY A 90 -8.13 4.10 -4.65
CA GLY A 90 -8.72 4.57 -3.40
C GLY A 90 -7.79 4.38 -2.21
N GLU A 91 -7.08 3.25 -2.15
CA GLU A 91 -6.08 2.95 -1.12
C GLU A 91 -4.85 3.88 -1.19
N ARG A 92 -4.57 4.48 -2.35
CA ARG A 92 -3.53 5.50 -2.56
C ARG A 92 -4.02 6.92 -2.32
N ASN A 93 -5.16 7.09 -1.65
CA ASN A 93 -5.75 8.39 -1.32
C ASN A 93 -6.19 9.23 -2.54
N PHE A 94 -6.40 8.62 -3.72
CA PHE A 94 -6.97 9.34 -4.86
C PHE A 94 -8.48 9.50 -4.70
N ALA A 95 -8.93 10.74 -4.64
CA ALA A 95 -10.34 11.06 -4.48
C ALA A 95 -11.10 10.80 -5.78
N LYS A 96 -12.04 9.87 -5.75
CA LYS A 96 -12.98 9.64 -6.87
C LYS A 96 -14.13 10.63 -6.76
N GLU A 97 -14.26 11.48 -7.76
CA GLU A 97 -15.30 12.50 -7.84
C GLU A 97 -16.15 12.32 -9.11
N ARG A 98 -17.40 12.76 -9.05
CA ARG A 98 -18.26 12.82 -10.24
C ARG A 98 -18.25 14.25 -10.76
N THR A 99 -17.86 14.42 -12.02
CA THR A 99 -17.93 15.74 -12.68
C THR A 99 -19.38 16.08 -13.03
N THR A 100 -19.66 17.37 -13.22
CA THR A 100 -20.94 17.94 -13.69
C THR A 100 -21.47 17.24 -14.96
N GLY A 101 -20.59 16.73 -15.83
CA GLY A 101 -20.95 15.96 -17.02
C GLY A 101 -21.33 14.49 -16.76
N GLY A 102 -21.44 14.06 -15.50
CA GLY A 102 -21.81 12.69 -15.13
C GLY A 102 -20.68 11.66 -15.21
N ARG A 103 -19.49 12.02 -15.70
CA ARG A 103 -18.29 11.17 -15.76
C ARG A 103 -17.66 11.03 -14.36
N TRP A 104 -17.07 9.86 -14.08
CA TRP A 104 -16.25 9.66 -12.90
C TRP A 104 -14.81 10.05 -13.19
N ILE A 105 -14.20 10.85 -12.32
CA ILE A 105 -12.81 11.29 -12.39
C ILE A 105 -12.10 10.96 -11.08
N TYR A 106 -10.78 10.81 -11.13
CA TYR A 106 -9.92 10.75 -9.97
C TYR A 106 -9.12 12.05 -9.87
N ARG A 107 -9.13 12.71 -8.71
CA ARG A 107 -8.32 13.89 -8.42
C ARG A 107 -6.99 13.51 -7.79
N GLY A 108 -5.95 14.28 -8.07
CA GLY A 108 -4.58 14.01 -7.63
C GLY A 108 -3.77 13.19 -8.64
N ILE A 109 -4.39 12.77 -9.75
CA ILE A 109 -3.80 11.89 -10.76
C ILE A 109 -4.32 12.27 -12.14
N GLY A 110 -3.41 12.33 -13.10
CA GLY A 110 -3.65 12.61 -14.50
C GLY A 110 -2.93 11.60 -15.40
N LEU A 111 -3.39 11.41 -16.63
CA LEU A 111 -2.65 10.63 -17.63
C LEU A 111 -1.63 11.52 -18.33
N LEU A 112 -0.39 11.06 -18.44
CA LEU A 112 0.67 11.83 -19.10
C LEU A 112 0.29 12.20 -20.53
N ALA A 113 -0.41 11.31 -21.24
CA ALA A 113 -0.88 11.52 -22.61
C ALA A 113 -1.89 12.69 -22.78
N ASP A 114 -2.60 13.07 -21.71
CA ASP A 114 -3.53 14.21 -21.72
C ASP A 114 -2.80 15.57 -21.53
N TYR A 115 -1.57 15.53 -21.01
CA TYR A 115 -0.74 16.71 -20.74
C TYR A 115 0.48 16.81 -21.67
N ALA A 116 0.58 15.94 -22.68
CA ALA A 116 1.68 15.89 -23.66
C ALA A 116 1.41 16.76 -24.89
#